data_AF-A0AA46UCH4-F1
#
_entry.id   AF-A0AA46UCH4-F1
#
_cell.length_a   1.000
_cell.length_b   1.000
_cell.length_c   1.000
_cell.angle_alpha   90.00
_cell.angle_beta   90.00
_cell.angle_gamma   90.00
#
_symmetry.space_group_name_H-M   'P 1'
#
loop_
_entity.id
_entity.type
_entity.pdbx_description
1 polymer ?
#
loop_
_entity_poly.entity_id
_entity_poly.type
_entity_poly.pdbx_seq_one_letter_code
_entity_poly.pdbx_strand_id
1 'polypeptide(L)'
;MDLNVVAEGKKRKKNKITVYTEDNENILFVKAILKTKASILDFVDVTLPCSTLTELVNKNIPAFKHPYSIIILDGDVRMNRAYLKKIKNADNILILPGNNSPERLLASYLYNLSDADPLWGNIANGYTKQLCFRDYTMEQINAGGELGRQDAKKWFNGQLEYWGRNGNKVFNPFLRSIPIEVQEFKRNFENMIKRYIYD
;
A
#
# COMPACT_ATOMS: atom_id res chain seq x y z
N MET A 1 -20.56 18.43 49.55
CA MET A 1 -19.27 18.52 48.84
C MET A 1 -19.38 17.63 47.63
N ASP A 2 -19.66 18.25 46.50
CA ASP A 2 -19.77 17.63 45.19
C ASP A 2 -18.41 17.17 44.69
N LEU A 3 -18.33 15.91 44.25
CA LEU A 3 -17.23 15.39 43.45
C LEU A 3 -17.85 14.74 42.21
N ASN A 4 -18.20 15.60 41.27
CA ASN A 4 -18.38 15.23 39.86
C ASN A 4 -17.01 14.80 39.32
N VAL A 5 -16.69 13.52 39.43
CA VAL A 5 -15.63 12.93 38.61
C VAL A 5 -16.23 12.78 37.22
N VAL A 6 -15.95 13.76 36.37
CA VAL A 6 -16.20 13.68 34.93
C VAL A 6 -15.41 12.46 34.43
N ALA A 7 -16.12 11.36 34.20
CA ALA A 7 -15.60 10.25 33.44
C ALA A 7 -15.34 10.78 32.02
N GLU A 8 -14.10 11.20 31.75
CA GLU A 8 -13.63 11.40 30.39
C GLU A 8 -13.86 10.10 29.65
N GLY A 9 -14.91 10.10 28.83
CA GLY A 9 -15.21 8.99 27.96
C GLY A 9 -14.00 8.72 27.10
N LYS A 10 -13.28 7.63 27.41
CA LYS A 10 -12.44 6.93 26.44
C LYS A 10 -13.35 6.73 25.23
N LYS A 11 -13.21 7.57 24.20
CA LYS A 11 -13.85 7.38 22.89
C LYS A 11 -13.64 5.91 22.57
N ARG A 12 -14.71 5.10 22.59
CA ARG A 12 -14.66 3.70 22.17
C ARG A 12 -13.84 3.69 20.88
N LYS A 13 -12.63 3.08 20.91
CA LYS A 13 -11.89 2.81 19.67
C LYS A 13 -12.91 2.08 18.81
N LYS A 14 -13.29 2.66 17.66
CA LYS A 14 -14.06 1.91 16.66
C LYS A 14 -13.30 0.60 16.49
N ASN A 15 -13.99 -0.55 16.55
CA ASN A 15 -13.39 -1.84 16.29
C ASN A 15 -12.79 -1.78 14.88
N LYS A 16 -11.50 -1.50 14.79
CA LYS A 16 -10.78 -1.45 13.53
C LYS A 16 -10.37 -2.86 13.16
N ILE A 17 -10.33 -3.12 11.87
CA ILE A 17 -9.87 -4.40 11.35
C ILE A 17 -8.34 -4.34 11.25
N THR A 18 -7.68 -5.29 11.87
CA THR A 18 -6.23 -5.45 11.81
C THR A 18 -5.79 -5.73 10.38
N VAL A 19 -4.77 -5.02 9.89
CA VAL A 19 -4.21 -5.19 8.54
C VAL A 19 -2.71 -5.42 8.61
N TYR A 20 -2.26 -6.47 7.94
CA TYR A 20 -0.85 -6.76 7.72
C TYR A 20 -0.47 -6.41 6.28
N THR A 21 0.66 -5.72 6.12
CA THR A 21 1.26 -5.37 4.82
C THR A 21 2.72 -5.82 4.82
N GLU A 22 3.33 -5.93 3.64
CA GLU A 22 4.76 -6.29 3.54
C GLU A 22 5.65 -5.16 4.08
N ASP A 23 5.29 -3.91 3.82
CA ASP A 23 6.04 -2.72 4.24
C ASP A 23 5.16 -1.46 4.36
N ASN A 24 5.81 -0.31 4.59
CA ASN A 24 5.16 0.97 4.80
C ASN A 24 4.71 1.64 3.50
N GLU A 25 5.43 1.41 2.40
CA GLU A 25 5.08 1.85 1.05
C GLU A 25 3.69 1.34 0.67
N ASN A 26 3.39 0.09 1.01
CA ASN A 26 2.07 -0.51 0.83
C ASN A 26 0.99 0.20 1.65
N ILE A 27 1.27 0.55 2.91
CA ILE A 27 0.33 1.28 3.76
C ILE A 27 -0.01 2.64 3.14
N LEU A 28 0.98 3.37 2.63
CA LEU A 28 0.78 4.65 1.96
C LEU A 28 -0.08 4.47 0.71
N PHE A 29 0.20 3.45 -0.09
CA PHE A 29 -0.53 3.17 -1.32
C PHE A 29 -1.99 2.79 -1.06
N VAL A 30 -2.25 1.91 -0.09
CA VAL A 30 -3.61 1.54 0.34
C VAL A 30 -4.38 2.76 0.84
N LYS A 31 -3.77 3.58 1.70
CA LYS A 31 -4.38 4.83 2.20
C LYS A 31 -4.67 5.80 1.04
N ALA A 32 -3.81 5.86 0.03
CA ALA A 32 -4.04 6.67 -1.15
C ALA A 32 -5.23 6.17 -1.99
N ILE A 33 -5.42 4.85 -2.12
CA ILE A 33 -6.54 4.25 -2.85
C ILE A 33 -7.87 4.41 -2.09
N LEU A 34 -7.89 4.05 -0.81
CA LEU A 34 -9.10 3.96 0.01
C LEU A 34 -9.53 5.31 0.63
N LYS A 35 -8.61 6.26 0.74
CA LYS A 35 -8.85 7.58 1.35
C LYS A 35 -9.49 7.42 2.75
N THR A 36 -10.66 8.03 2.97
CA THR A 36 -11.39 7.98 4.24
C THR A 36 -11.80 6.57 4.65
N LYS A 37 -11.97 5.64 3.69
CA LYS A 37 -12.30 4.23 3.97
C LYS A 37 -11.16 3.50 4.68
N ALA A 38 -9.91 3.96 4.58
CA ALA A 38 -8.79 3.38 5.33
C ALA A 38 -8.89 3.62 6.86
N SER A 39 -9.78 4.50 7.33
CA SER A 39 -9.92 4.81 8.76
C SER A 39 -10.46 3.65 9.62
N ILE A 40 -11.09 2.67 8.98
CA ILE A 40 -11.57 1.44 9.64
C ILE A 40 -10.48 0.38 9.79
N LEU A 41 -9.29 0.64 9.24
CA LEU A 41 -8.16 -0.28 9.24
C LEU A 41 -7.15 0.12 10.31
N ASP A 42 -6.60 -0.89 10.99
CA ASP A 42 -5.47 -0.75 11.89
C ASP A 42 -4.26 -1.47 11.28
N PHE A 43 -3.40 -0.69 10.63
CA PHE A 43 -2.19 -1.24 10.03
C PHE A 43 -1.20 -1.58 11.13
N VAL A 44 -0.84 -2.85 11.20
CA VAL A 44 0.16 -3.35 12.15
C VAL A 44 1.53 -3.01 11.57
N ASP A 45 2.29 -2.20 12.30
CA ASP A 45 3.64 -1.81 11.94
C ASP A 45 4.63 -2.94 12.22
N VAL A 46 4.53 -4.01 11.44
CA VAL A 46 5.50 -5.10 11.42
C VAL A 46 5.86 -5.30 9.95
N THR A 47 7.05 -4.87 9.56
CA THR A 47 7.64 -5.21 8.26
C THR A 47 7.85 -6.72 8.23
N LEU A 48 6.91 -7.47 7.67
CA LEU A 48 6.97 -8.92 7.55
C LEU A 48 7.32 -9.27 6.09
N PRO A 49 8.45 -9.94 5.84
CA PRO A 49 8.74 -10.48 4.51
C PRO A 49 7.57 -11.34 4.01
N CYS A 50 7.30 -11.31 2.70
CA CYS A 50 6.24 -12.11 2.07
C CYS A 50 6.32 -13.61 2.44
N SER A 51 7.54 -14.16 2.59
CA SER A 51 7.77 -15.54 3.05
C SER A 51 7.23 -15.79 4.47
N THR A 52 7.40 -14.84 5.38
CA THR A 52 6.88 -14.93 6.75
C THR A 52 5.36 -14.84 6.78
N LEU A 53 4.74 -13.91 6.03
CA LEU A 53 3.27 -13.84 5.92
C LEU A 53 2.69 -15.16 5.40
N THR A 54 3.36 -15.76 4.42
CA THR A 54 2.97 -17.06 3.86
C THR A 54 3.05 -18.18 4.90
N GLU A 55 4.10 -18.21 5.71
CA GLU A 55 4.22 -19.18 6.81
C GLU A 55 3.16 -18.98 7.88
N LEU A 56 2.85 -17.74 8.26
CA LEU A 56 1.86 -17.43 9.28
C LEU A 56 0.45 -17.87 8.86
N VAL A 57 0.12 -17.69 7.57
CA VAL A 57 -1.13 -18.21 6.96
C VAL A 57 -1.13 -19.73 6.96
N ASN A 58 -0.04 -20.38 6.54
CA ASN A 58 0.07 -21.85 6.48
C ASN A 58 0.05 -22.51 7.86
N LYS A 59 0.56 -21.84 8.90
CA LYS A 59 0.60 -22.31 10.29
C LYS A 59 -0.74 -22.17 11.02
N ASN A 60 -1.80 -21.74 10.34
CA ASN A 60 -3.15 -21.60 10.88
C ASN A 60 -3.26 -20.68 12.11
N ILE A 61 -2.39 -19.66 12.22
CA ILE A 61 -2.40 -18.77 13.39
C ILE A 61 -3.67 -17.92 13.37
N PRO A 62 -4.54 -17.98 14.41
CA PRO A 62 -5.83 -17.30 14.42
C PRO A 62 -5.75 -15.79 14.14
N ALA A 63 -4.69 -15.13 14.62
CA ALA A 63 -4.47 -13.69 14.45
C ALA A 63 -4.27 -13.26 12.98
N PHE A 64 -3.93 -14.18 12.07
CA PHE A 64 -3.66 -13.92 10.65
C PHE A 64 -4.77 -14.42 9.71
N LYS A 65 -5.91 -14.84 10.27
CA LYS A 65 -7.04 -15.40 9.53
C LYS A 65 -8.28 -14.51 9.62
N HIS A 66 -9.19 -14.70 8.67
CA HIS A 66 -10.56 -14.24 8.82
C HIS A 66 -11.19 -14.81 10.11
N PRO A 67 -11.97 -14.03 10.89
CA PRO A 67 -12.31 -12.61 10.75
C PRO A 67 -11.37 -11.65 11.51
N TYR A 68 -10.17 -12.08 11.89
CA TYR A 68 -9.29 -11.32 12.79
C TYR A 68 -8.36 -10.34 12.07
N SER A 69 -7.99 -10.61 10.81
CA SER A 69 -7.09 -9.71 10.06
C SER A 69 -7.20 -9.82 8.55
N ILE A 70 -6.90 -8.71 7.86
CA ILE A 70 -6.69 -8.64 6.42
C ILE A 70 -5.19 -8.65 6.12
N ILE A 71 -4.78 -9.33 5.06
CA ILE A 71 -3.42 -9.30 4.52
C ILE A 71 -3.45 -8.59 3.17
N ILE A 72 -2.61 -7.58 2.97
CA ILE A 72 -2.47 -6.87 1.71
C ILE A 72 -1.08 -7.12 1.13
N LEU A 73 -1.06 -7.60 -0.11
CA LEU A 73 0.15 -8.01 -0.83
C LEU A 73 0.43 -7.12 -2.04
N ASP A 74 1.68 -7.10 -2.47
CA ASP A 74 2.12 -6.38 -3.67
C ASP A 74 1.47 -6.89 -4.95
N GLY A 75 1.43 -6.03 -5.98
CA GLY A 75 0.92 -6.43 -7.30
C GLY A 75 1.78 -7.50 -7.98
N ASP A 76 3.07 -7.57 -7.63
CA ASP A 76 4.02 -8.52 -8.25
C ASP A 76 3.71 -9.99 -7.93
N VAL A 77 2.97 -10.27 -6.85
CA VAL A 77 2.52 -11.62 -6.50
C VAL A 77 1.66 -12.24 -7.60
N ARG A 78 1.03 -11.42 -8.45
CA ARG A 78 0.27 -11.87 -9.64
C ARG A 78 1.14 -12.59 -10.65
N MET A 79 2.43 -12.29 -10.69
CA MET A 79 3.40 -12.94 -11.57
C MET A 79 3.84 -14.30 -11.01
N ASN A 80 3.65 -14.56 -9.72
CA ASN A 80 3.99 -15.82 -9.09
C ASN A 80 2.80 -16.79 -9.07
N ARG A 81 2.64 -17.56 -10.15
CA ARG A 81 1.54 -18.54 -10.29
C ARG A 81 1.49 -19.57 -9.16
N ALA A 82 2.63 -20.01 -8.65
CA ALA A 82 2.69 -20.99 -7.56
C ALA A 82 2.15 -20.38 -6.25
N TYR A 83 2.46 -19.11 -6.01
CA TYR A 83 1.96 -18.35 -4.88
C TYR A 83 0.46 -18.06 -4.99
N LEU A 84 0.00 -17.59 -6.16
CA LEU A 84 -1.43 -17.38 -6.42
C LEU A 84 -2.29 -18.62 -6.14
N LYS A 85 -1.80 -19.81 -6.50
CA LYS A 85 -2.50 -21.07 -6.19
C LYS A 85 -2.66 -21.30 -4.69
N LYS A 86 -1.68 -20.91 -3.87
CA LYS A 86 -1.73 -21.05 -2.41
C LYS A 86 -2.73 -20.10 -1.75
N ILE A 87 -2.85 -18.88 -2.29
CA ILE A 87 -3.73 -17.84 -1.72
C ILE A 87 -5.14 -17.80 -2.33
N LYS A 88 -5.42 -18.61 -3.36
CA LYS A 88 -6.70 -18.60 -4.09
C LYS A 88 -7.93 -18.77 -3.20
N ASN A 89 -7.81 -19.54 -2.12
CA ASN A 89 -8.91 -19.84 -1.20
C ASN A 89 -8.88 -18.99 0.08
N ALA A 90 -8.00 -17.98 0.16
CA ALA A 90 -7.89 -17.13 1.32
C ALA A 90 -8.93 -16.00 1.26
N ASP A 91 -9.86 -15.97 2.21
CA ASP A 91 -10.95 -14.98 2.26
C ASP A 91 -10.54 -13.61 2.83
N ASN A 92 -9.29 -13.48 3.27
CA ASN A 92 -8.76 -12.28 3.92
C ASN A 92 -7.55 -11.67 3.22
N ILE A 93 -7.29 -12.01 1.96
CA ILE A 93 -6.17 -11.47 1.17
C ILE A 93 -6.65 -10.47 0.13
N LEU A 94 -6.01 -9.30 0.08
CA LEU A 94 -6.11 -8.34 -1.02
C LEU A 94 -4.77 -8.19 -1.72
N ILE A 95 -4.81 -8.00 -3.03
CA ILE A 95 -3.63 -7.76 -3.85
C ILE A 95 -3.71 -6.34 -4.41
N LEU A 96 -2.65 -5.56 -4.22
CA LEU A 96 -2.58 -4.18 -4.73
C LEU A 96 -2.78 -4.10 -6.25
N PRO A 97 -3.25 -2.96 -6.77
CA PRO A 97 -3.31 -2.68 -8.20
C PRO A 97 -1.95 -2.82 -8.89
N GLY A 98 -1.96 -3.24 -10.16
CA GLY A 98 -0.76 -3.41 -10.97
C GLY A 98 -0.07 -4.77 -10.79
N ASN A 99 1.08 -4.92 -11.44
CA ASN A 99 1.87 -6.16 -11.49
C ASN A 99 3.29 -6.01 -10.90
N ASN A 100 3.53 -4.94 -10.14
CA ASN A 100 4.80 -4.61 -9.51
C ASN A 100 4.55 -4.04 -8.11
N SER A 101 5.63 -3.83 -7.34
CA SER A 101 5.56 -3.11 -6.06
C SER A 101 5.21 -1.62 -6.28
N PRO A 102 4.63 -0.92 -5.28
CA PRO A 102 4.24 0.49 -5.41
C PRO A 102 5.37 1.41 -5.89
N GLU A 103 6.61 1.17 -5.45
CA GLU A 103 7.78 1.96 -5.82
C GLU A 103 8.03 1.88 -7.32
N ARG A 104 8.10 0.65 -7.86
CA ARG A 104 8.36 0.42 -9.29
C ARG A 104 7.23 0.90 -10.18
N LEU A 105 5.98 0.79 -9.72
CA LEU A 105 4.82 1.33 -10.42
C LEU A 105 4.91 2.84 -10.56
N LEU A 106 5.21 3.56 -9.47
CA LEU A 106 5.33 5.02 -9.47
C LEU A 106 6.57 5.49 -10.24
N ALA A 107 7.70 4.79 -10.11
CA ALA A 107 8.90 5.07 -10.88
C ALA A 107 8.62 4.97 -12.38
N SER A 108 7.95 3.89 -12.80
CA SER A 108 7.60 3.69 -14.22
C SER A 108 6.63 4.75 -14.70
N TYR A 109 5.64 5.11 -13.90
CA TYR A 109 4.70 6.19 -14.22
C TYR A 109 5.42 7.52 -14.43
N LEU A 110 6.24 7.96 -13.46
CA LEU A 110 6.98 9.21 -13.52
C LEU A 110 8.03 9.22 -14.64
N TYR A 111 8.71 8.09 -14.87
CA TYR A 111 9.70 7.95 -15.94
C TYR A 111 9.07 8.02 -17.34
N ASN A 112 7.81 7.62 -17.49
CA ASN A 112 7.12 7.67 -18.78
C ASN A 112 6.44 9.03 -19.04
N LEU A 113 6.41 9.94 -18.07
CA LEU A 113 5.95 11.31 -18.32
C LEU A 113 6.95 12.07 -19.20
N SER A 114 6.40 12.97 -20.00
CA SER A 114 7.19 13.95 -20.74
C SER A 114 7.89 14.90 -19.76
N ASP A 115 9.05 15.42 -20.12
CA ASP A 115 9.77 16.43 -19.33
C ASP A 115 8.96 17.73 -19.17
N ALA A 116 8.04 17.99 -20.10
CA ALA A 116 7.13 19.14 -20.07
C ALA A 116 5.81 18.86 -19.33
N ASP A 117 5.63 17.69 -18.72
CA ASP A 117 4.39 17.34 -18.03
C ASP A 117 4.13 18.31 -16.85
N PRO A 118 2.91 18.89 -16.73
CA PRO A 118 2.61 19.86 -15.68
C PRO A 118 2.68 19.26 -14.27
N LEU A 119 2.68 17.93 -14.13
CA LEU A 119 2.84 17.26 -12.84
C LEU A 119 4.14 17.68 -12.14
N TRP A 120 5.23 17.84 -12.88
CA TRP A 120 6.54 18.19 -12.32
C TRP A 120 6.48 19.48 -11.49
N GLY A 121 5.88 20.54 -12.05
CA GLY A 121 5.69 21.82 -11.36
C GLY A 121 4.66 21.75 -10.22
N ASN A 122 3.71 20.81 -10.27
CA ASN A 122 2.73 20.60 -9.20
C ASN A 122 3.35 19.88 -7.98
N ILE A 123 4.33 18.98 -8.21
CA ILE A 123 5.02 18.25 -7.14
C ILE A 123 5.77 19.23 -6.23
N ALA A 124 6.75 19.95 -6.76
CA ALA A 124 7.48 20.99 -6.04
C ALA A 124 8.16 21.96 -7.02
N ASN A 125 8.47 23.17 -6.55
CA ASN A 125 9.18 24.15 -7.39
C ASN A 125 10.57 23.61 -7.76
N GLY A 126 10.91 23.65 -9.05
CA GLY A 126 12.17 23.11 -9.57
C GLY A 126 12.27 21.58 -9.58
N TYR A 127 11.20 20.85 -9.23
CA TYR A 127 11.17 19.40 -9.32
C TYR A 127 11.02 18.97 -10.77
N THR A 128 12.01 18.25 -11.30
CA THR A 128 12.05 17.79 -12.69
C THR A 128 12.27 16.29 -12.76
N LYS A 129 12.05 15.70 -13.93
CA LYS A 129 12.39 14.29 -14.18
C LYS A 129 13.86 14.00 -13.88
N GLN A 130 14.76 14.89 -14.30
CA GLN A 130 16.20 14.75 -14.04
C GLN A 130 16.50 14.71 -12.54
N LEU A 131 15.82 15.56 -11.75
CA LEU A 131 15.97 15.53 -10.28
C LEU A 131 15.40 14.22 -9.70
N CYS A 132 14.22 13.80 -10.17
CA CYS A 132 13.51 12.61 -9.71
C CYS A 132 14.31 11.30 -9.88
N PHE A 133 15.19 11.24 -10.89
CA PHE A 133 16.01 10.06 -11.21
C PHE A 133 17.51 10.37 -11.17
N ARG A 134 17.92 11.40 -10.41
CA ARG A 134 19.33 11.79 -10.27
C ARG A 134 20.15 10.73 -9.54
N ASP A 135 19.62 10.24 -8.42
CA ASP A 135 20.35 9.40 -7.47
C ASP A 135 20.17 7.90 -7.76
N TYR A 136 19.11 7.52 -8.49
CA TYR A 136 18.81 6.16 -8.91
C TYR A 136 18.26 6.16 -10.34
N THR A 137 18.90 5.38 -11.22
CA THR A 137 18.41 5.19 -12.59
C THR A 137 17.25 4.20 -12.64
N MET A 138 16.50 4.20 -13.75
CA MET A 138 15.39 3.27 -13.93
C MET A 138 15.87 1.81 -13.98
N GLU A 139 17.08 1.56 -14.48
CA GLU A 139 17.71 0.24 -14.50
C GLU A 139 18.00 -0.26 -13.08
N GLN A 140 18.48 0.59 -12.18
CA GLN A 140 18.74 0.24 -10.78
C GLN A 140 17.43 -0.08 -10.04
N ILE A 141 16.42 0.76 -10.22
CA ILE A 141 15.08 0.58 -9.60
C ILE A 141 14.42 -0.73 -10.07
N ASN A 142 14.56 -1.05 -11.36
CA ASN A 142 13.98 -2.25 -11.96
C ASN A 142 14.86 -3.51 -11.82
N ALA A 143 16.06 -3.39 -11.25
CA ALA A 143 16.96 -4.53 -11.12
C ALA A 143 16.29 -5.66 -10.32
N GLY A 144 16.56 -6.91 -10.72
CA GLY A 144 16.08 -8.09 -10.00
C GLY A 144 16.79 -8.27 -8.67
N GLY A 145 16.22 -9.16 -7.83
CA GLY A 145 16.85 -9.57 -6.57
C GLY A 145 16.77 -8.51 -5.46
N GLU A 146 17.51 -8.78 -4.38
CA GLU A 146 17.44 -7.99 -3.15
C GLU A 146 17.99 -6.57 -3.33
N LEU A 147 19.08 -6.41 -4.09
CA LEU A 147 19.67 -5.10 -4.35
C LEU A 147 18.69 -4.17 -5.08
N GLY A 148 18.06 -4.62 -6.16
CA GLY A 148 17.10 -3.81 -6.90
C GLY A 148 15.81 -3.50 -6.12
N ARG A 149 15.43 -4.35 -5.16
CA ARG A 149 14.36 -4.03 -4.20
C ARG A 149 14.77 -2.91 -3.25
N GLN A 150 15.99 -2.98 -2.72
CA GLN A 150 16.52 -1.94 -1.85
C GLN A 150 16.70 -0.60 -2.58
N ASP A 151 17.16 -0.62 -3.83
CA ASP A 151 17.29 0.59 -4.65
C ASP A 151 15.92 1.22 -4.95
N ALA A 152 14.91 0.41 -5.30
CA ALA A 152 13.54 0.90 -5.49
C ALA A 152 12.98 1.56 -4.21
N LYS A 153 13.21 0.95 -3.04
CA LYS A 153 12.80 1.50 -1.75
C LYS A 153 13.53 2.79 -1.38
N LYS A 154 14.84 2.84 -1.58
CA LYS A 154 15.64 4.06 -1.31
C LYS A 154 15.23 5.20 -2.23
N TRP A 155 15.02 4.91 -3.51
CA TRP A 155 14.48 5.87 -4.46
C TRP A 155 13.11 6.40 -3.99
N PHE A 156 12.16 5.52 -3.70
CA PHE A 156 10.81 5.92 -3.29
C PHE A 156 10.84 6.80 -2.04
N ASN A 157 11.55 6.37 -1.00
CA ASN A 157 11.63 7.11 0.27
C ASN A 157 12.35 8.46 0.10
N GLY A 158 13.36 8.53 -0.77
CA GLY A 158 14.03 9.79 -1.12
C GLY A 158 13.13 10.74 -1.92
N GLN A 159 12.24 10.23 -2.78
CA GLN A 159 11.33 11.08 -3.54
C GLN A 159 10.07 11.50 -2.74
N LEU A 160 9.68 10.71 -1.74
CA LEU A 160 8.45 10.90 -0.97
C LEU A 160 8.37 12.28 -0.28
N GLU A 161 9.51 12.85 0.11
CA GLU A 161 9.59 14.19 0.74
C GLU A 161 9.02 15.30 -0.16
N TYR A 162 9.17 15.17 -1.49
CA TYR A 162 8.70 16.16 -2.47
C TYR A 162 7.21 16.00 -2.81
N TRP A 163 6.65 14.80 -2.63
CA TRP A 163 5.33 14.43 -3.13
C TRP A 163 4.16 14.97 -2.27
N GLY A 164 4.47 15.87 -1.34
CA GLY A 164 3.54 16.49 -0.42
C GLY A 164 2.98 15.52 0.61
N ARG A 165 1.92 15.94 1.31
CA ARG A 165 1.35 15.18 2.42
C ARG A 165 0.95 13.76 2.00
N ASN A 166 1.58 12.75 2.61
CA ASN A 166 1.39 11.33 2.32
C ASN A 166 1.61 10.96 0.84
N GLY A 167 2.45 11.71 0.11
CA GLY A 167 2.73 11.46 -1.31
C GLY A 167 1.58 11.75 -2.28
N ASN A 168 0.50 12.39 -1.83
CA ASN A 168 -0.74 12.52 -2.61
C ASN A 168 -0.58 13.26 -3.94
N LYS A 169 0.45 14.11 -4.09
CA LYS A 169 0.67 14.84 -5.35
C LYS A 169 1.04 13.90 -6.50
N VAL A 170 1.67 12.76 -6.22
CA VAL A 170 2.02 11.74 -7.22
C VAL A 170 1.03 10.58 -7.20
N PHE A 171 0.63 10.09 -6.01
CA PHE A 171 -0.32 8.98 -5.93
C PHE A 171 -1.65 9.29 -6.64
N ASN A 172 -2.20 10.50 -6.48
CA ASN A 172 -3.51 10.80 -7.08
C ASN A 172 -3.50 10.77 -8.62
N PRO A 173 -2.56 11.46 -9.32
CA PRO A 173 -2.40 11.33 -10.77
C PRO A 173 -2.16 9.89 -11.22
N PHE A 174 -1.27 9.16 -10.54
CA PHE A 174 -1.00 7.77 -10.88
C PHE A 174 -2.25 6.88 -10.76
N LEU A 175 -2.99 6.97 -9.65
CA LEU A 175 -4.21 6.19 -9.47
C LEU A 175 -5.31 6.55 -10.49
N ARG A 176 -5.27 7.75 -11.08
CA ARG A 176 -6.17 8.14 -12.19
C ARG A 176 -5.73 7.55 -13.52
N SER A 177 -4.46 7.19 -13.70
CA SER A 177 -3.98 6.52 -14.92
C SER A 177 -4.27 5.01 -14.94
N ILE A 178 -4.66 4.42 -13.81
CA ILE A 178 -5.04 2.99 -13.69
C ILE A 178 -6.44 2.83 -13.07
N PRO A 179 -7.49 3.44 -13.65
CA PRO A 179 -8.80 3.52 -13.02
C PRO A 179 -9.46 2.14 -12.89
N ILE A 180 -9.24 1.22 -13.83
CA ILE A 180 -9.88 -0.11 -13.84
C ILE A 180 -9.37 -0.93 -12.66
N GLU A 181 -8.06 -1.02 -12.49
CA GLU A 181 -7.41 -1.77 -11.42
C GLU A 181 -7.75 -1.19 -10.04
N VAL A 182 -7.82 0.14 -9.94
CA VAL A 182 -8.21 0.82 -8.70
C VAL A 182 -9.66 0.52 -8.31
N GLN A 183 -10.58 0.50 -9.27
CA GLN A 183 -11.98 0.15 -9.00
C GLN A 183 -12.13 -1.33 -8.64
N GLU A 184 -11.37 -2.21 -9.29
CA GLU A 184 -11.33 -3.63 -8.93
C GLU A 184 -10.87 -3.83 -7.47
N PHE A 185 -9.78 -3.18 -7.08
CA PHE A 185 -9.29 -3.23 -5.70
C PHE A 185 -10.34 -2.73 -4.70
N LYS A 186 -10.98 -1.59 -4.99
CA LYS A 186 -12.04 -1.03 -4.12
C LYS A 186 -13.22 -1.97 -3.99
N ARG A 187 -13.66 -2.60 -5.07
CA ARG A 187 -14.74 -3.59 -5.06
C ARG A 187 -14.38 -4.82 -4.23
N ASN A 188 -13.17 -5.34 -4.40
CA ASN A 188 -12.68 -6.48 -3.63
C ASN A 188 -12.59 -6.15 -2.14
N PHE A 189 -12.09 -4.96 -1.80
CA PHE A 189 -12.09 -4.45 -0.44
C PHE A 189 -13.52 -4.36 0.15
N GLU A 190 -14.47 -3.76 -0.55
CA GLU A 190 -15.85 -3.63 -0.06
C GLU A 190 -16.53 -4.99 0.15
N ASN A 191 -16.33 -5.93 -0.78
CA ASN A 191 -16.87 -7.29 -0.65
C ASN A 191 -16.29 -8.02 0.55
N MET A 192 -14.99 -7.85 0.81
CA MET A 192 -14.33 -8.45 1.96
C MET A 192 -14.83 -7.80 3.26
N ILE A 193 -14.89 -6.47 3.35
CA ILE A 193 -15.32 -5.76 4.56
C ILE A 193 -16.76 -6.11 4.95
N LYS A 194 -17.67 -6.37 3.99
CA LYS A 194 -19.02 -6.86 4.30
C LYS A 194 -18.97 -8.13 5.16
N ARG A 195 -18.06 -9.07 4.87
CA ARG A 195 -17.92 -10.32 5.65
C ARG A 195 -17.49 -10.06 7.09
N TYR A 196 -16.70 -9.03 7.35
CA TYR A 196 -16.28 -8.63 8.70
C TYR A 196 -17.34 -7.88 9.51
N ILE A 197 -18.40 -7.39 8.86
CA ILE A 197 -19.49 -6.65 9.52
C ILE A 197 -20.66 -7.59 9.86
N TYR A 198 -20.84 -8.67 9.11
CA TYR A 198 -21.98 -9.59 9.23
C TYR A 198 -21.65 -10.93 9.93
N ASP A 199 -20.38 -11.20 10.25
CA ASP A 199 -19.93 -12.27 11.14
C ASP A 199 -19.71 -11.75 12.57
#